data_AF-A0A2T7N2M7-F1
#
_entry.id   AF-A0A2T7N2M7-F1
#
_cell.length_a   1.000
_cell.length_b   1.000
_cell.length_c   1.000
_cell.angle_alpha   90.00
_cell.angle_beta   90.00
_cell.angle_gamma   90.00
#
_symmetry.space_group_name_H-M   'P 1'
#
loop_
_entity.id
_entity.type
_entity.pdbx_description
1 polymer ?
#
loop_
_entity_poly.entity_id
_entity_poly.type
_entity_poly.pdbx_seq_one_letter_code
_entity_poly.pdbx_strand_id
1 'polypeptide(L)'
;MTFYVTMVAVISSIVMLVWFAAGSDPWRLLIAYSSISTRLLIGIIFIEMVTGVDFISSVALLFLILNTSGTIIAAYYLGVRR
;
A
#
# COMPACT_ATOMS: atom_id res chain seq x y z
N MET A 1 19.89 12.85 2.39
CA MET A 1 20.42 11.53 1.97
C MET A 1 19.48 10.39 2.35
N THR A 2 19.06 10.29 3.62
CA THR A 2 18.08 9.29 4.11
C THR A 2 16.72 9.33 3.40
N PHE A 3 16.20 10.52 3.06
CA PHE A 3 14.96 10.68 2.31
C PHE A 3 14.99 10.03 0.91
N TYR A 4 16.06 10.26 0.14
CA TYR A 4 16.17 9.67 -1.20
C TYR A 4 16.35 8.15 -1.15
N VAL A 5 17.12 7.64 -0.19
CA VAL A 5 17.31 6.19 0.00
C VAL A 5 16.00 5.50 0.37
N THR A 6 15.22 6.10 1.28
CA THR A 6 13.90 5.56 1.67
C THR A 6 12.91 5.59 0.51
N MET A 7 12.87 6.66 -0.29
CA MET A 7 12.01 6.72 -1.48
C MET A 7 12.39 5.65 -2.52
N VAL A 8 13.68 5.45 -2.79
CA VAL A 8 14.15 4.41 -3.72
C VAL A 8 13.81 3.00 -3.20
N ALA A 9 13.96 2.76 -1.89
CA ALA A 9 13.56 1.51 -1.26
C ALA A 9 12.04 1.26 -1.36
N VAL A 10 11.22 2.28 -1.13
CA VAL A 10 9.75 2.19 -1.28
C VAL A 10 9.39 1.85 -2.73
N ILE A 11 9.93 2.57 -3.71
CA ILE A 11 9.63 2.37 -5.15
C ILE A 11 10.07 0.97 -5.62
N SER A 12 11.32 0.58 -5.36
CA SER A 12 11.85 -0.75 -5.75
C SER A 12 11.03 -1.88 -5.12
N SER A 13 10.60 -1.70 -3.88
CA SER A 13 9.77 -2.68 -3.19
C SER A 13 8.38 -2.79 -3.83
N ILE A 14 7.77 -1.69 -4.28
CA ILE A 14 6.49 -1.69 -5.00
C ILE A 14 6.63 -2.42 -6.35
N VAL A 15 7.70 -2.16 -7.10
CA VAL A 15 7.98 -2.84 -8.37
C VAL A 15 8.09 -4.37 -8.18
N MET A 16 8.80 -4.82 -7.14
CA MET A 16 8.90 -6.24 -6.81
C MET A 16 7.55 -6.87 -6.46
N LEU A 17 6.65 -6.12 -5.80
CA LEU A 17 5.30 -6.60 -5.49
C LEU A 17 4.42 -6.70 -6.74
N VAL A 18 4.53 -5.75 -7.67
CA VAL A 18 3.84 -5.82 -8.96
C VAL A 18 4.30 -7.04 -9.75
N TRP A 19 5.59 -7.34 -9.74
CA TRP A 19 6.12 -8.56 -10.34
C TRP A 19 5.60 -9.83 -9.64
N PHE A 20 5.57 -9.85 -8.30
CA PHE A 20 4.99 -10.96 -7.53
C PHE A 20 3.50 -11.17 -7.81
N ALA A 21 2.77 -10.09 -8.12
CA ALA A 21 1.35 -10.07 -8.43
C ALA A 21 1.00 -10.54 -9.85
N ALA A 22 1.98 -10.64 -10.76
CA ALA A 22 1.75 -11.00 -12.16
C ALA A 22 1.28 -12.46 -12.39
N GLY A 23 1.12 -13.25 -11.32
CA GLY A 23 0.55 -14.60 -11.37
C GLY A 23 -0.98 -14.61 -11.38
N SER A 24 -1.58 -15.75 -11.75
CA SER A 24 -3.03 -15.94 -11.81
C SER A 24 -3.70 -16.18 -10.46
N ASP A 25 -2.94 -16.30 -9.36
CA ASP A 25 -3.49 -16.59 -8.04
C ASP A 25 -4.16 -15.34 -7.43
N PRO A 26 -5.48 -15.36 -7.18
CA PRO A 26 -6.19 -14.19 -6.65
C PRO A 26 -5.74 -13.80 -5.24
N TRP A 27 -5.23 -14.75 -4.46
CA TRP A 27 -4.64 -14.49 -3.15
C TRP A 27 -3.31 -13.73 -3.24
N ARG A 28 -2.50 -13.98 -4.27
CA ARG A 28 -1.23 -13.26 -4.49
C ARG A 28 -1.51 -11.82 -4.89
N LEU A 29 -2.52 -11.60 -5.73
CA LEU A 29 -3.00 -10.27 -6.09
C LEU A 29 -3.46 -9.48 -4.86
N LEU A 30 -4.25 -10.09 -3.97
CA LEU A 30 -4.72 -9.43 -2.76
C LEU A 30 -3.58 -9.07 -1.79
N ILE A 31 -2.63 -9.99 -1.59
CA ILE A 31 -1.44 -9.75 -0.75
C ILE A 31 -0.59 -8.63 -1.33
N ALA A 32 -0.37 -8.63 -2.65
CA ALA A 32 0.38 -7.58 -3.33
C ALA A 32 -0.31 -6.22 -3.20
N TYR A 33 -1.62 -6.16 -3.44
CA TYR A 33 -2.44 -4.95 -3.27
C TYR A 33 -2.30 -4.38 -1.85
N SER A 34 -2.57 -5.19 -0.82
CA SER A 34 -2.48 -4.76 0.58
C SER A 34 -1.07 -4.25 0.95
N SER A 35 -0.03 -4.91 0.42
CA SER A 35 1.36 -4.56 0.66
C SER A 35 1.77 -3.26 -0.06
N ILE A 36 1.30 -3.05 -1.29
CA ILE A 36 1.53 -1.82 -2.06
C ILE A 36 0.84 -0.63 -1.38
N SER A 37 -0.43 -0.78 -0.99
CA SER A 37 -1.18 0.28 -0.30
C SER A 37 -0.49 0.73 0.98
N THR A 38 -0.01 -0.21 1.80
CA THR A 38 0.73 0.12 3.03
C THR A 38 2.02 0.91 2.74
N ARG A 39 2.72 0.58 1.65
CA ARG A 39 3.95 1.28 1.25
C ARG A 39 3.67 2.67 0.67
N LEU A 40 2.57 2.84 -0.06
CA LEU A 40 2.10 4.15 -0.49
C LEU A 40 1.76 5.04 0.72
N LEU A 41 1.10 4.49 1.74
CA LEU A 41 0.82 5.20 2.98
C LEU A 41 2.11 5.69 3.67
N ILE A 42 3.11 4.82 3.78
CA ILE A 42 4.43 5.21 4.30
C ILE A 42 5.02 6.35 3.47
N GLY A 43 4.98 6.24 2.14
CA GLY A 43 5.43 7.31 1.24
C GLY A 43 4.73 8.65 1.48
N ILE A 44 3.41 8.63 1.68
CA ILE A 44 2.60 9.81 1.98
C ILE A 44 3.03 10.48 3.29
N ILE A 45 3.30 9.69 4.34
CA ILE A 45 3.80 10.21 5.64
C ILE A 45 5.17 10.89 5.48
N PHE A 46 6.07 10.32 4.68
CA PHE A 46 7.36 10.94 4.41
C PHE A 46 7.22 12.25 3.61
N ILE A 47 6.25 12.35 2.70
CA ILE A 47 5.96 13.58 1.96
C ILE A 47 5.43 14.65 2.93
N GLU A 48 4.57 14.29 3.88
CA GLU A 48 4.10 15.19 4.93
C GLU A 48 5.24 15.76 5.76
N MET A 49 6.16 14.91 6.21
CA MET A 49 7.33 15.34 6.98
C MET A 49 8.21 16.36 6.24
N VAL A 50 8.23 16.32 4.91
CA VAL A 50 9.02 17.26 4.08
C VAL A 50 8.23 18.52 3.74
N THR A 51 6.93 18.40 3.50
CA THR A 51 6.08 19.51 3.03
C THR A 51 5.45 20.32 4.16
N GLY A 52 5.33 19.76 5.36
CA GLY A 52 4.73 20.41 6.52
C GLY A 52 3.23 20.67 6.38
N VAL A 53 2.53 19.90 5.52
CA VAL A 53 1.10 20.10 5.25
C VAL A 53 0.26 19.15 6.10
N ASP A 54 -0.36 19.67 7.16
CA ASP A 54 -1.17 18.90 8.12
C ASP A 54 -2.39 18.18 7.50
N PHE A 55 -2.84 18.61 6.32
CA PHE A 55 -3.93 17.94 5.59
C PHE A 55 -3.56 16.51 5.17
N ILE A 56 -2.27 16.19 5.02
CA ILE A 56 -1.80 14.90 4.53
C ILE A 56 -2.12 13.77 5.52
N SER A 57 -2.00 14.02 6.83
CA SER A 57 -2.41 13.06 7.87
C SER A 57 -3.88 12.65 7.76
N SER A 58 -4.77 13.58 7.42
CA SER A 58 -6.21 13.28 7.26
C SER A 58 -6.47 12.37 6.04
N VAL A 59 -5.77 12.63 4.93
CA VAL A 59 -5.84 11.80 3.72
C VAL A 59 -5.25 10.41 3.99
N ALA A 60 -4.14 10.34 4.73
CA ALA A 60 -3.50 9.09 5.11
C ALA A 60 -4.43 8.19 5.95
N LEU A 61 -5.15 8.77 6.91
CA LEU A 61 -6.14 8.04 7.73
C LEU A 61 -7.30 7.51 6.90
N LEU A 62 -7.88 8.34 6.02
CA LEU A 62 -8.94 7.91 5.11
C LEU A 62 -8.46 6.78 4.19
N PHE A 63 -7.26 6.91 3.65
CA PHE A 63 -6.64 5.90 2.82
C PHE A 63 -6.48 4.57 3.59
N LEU A 64 -6.01 4.61 4.85
CA LEU A 64 -5.88 3.42 5.68
C LEU A 64 -7.22 2.71 5.88
N ILE A 65 -8.26 3.44 6.31
CA ILE A 65 -9.58 2.87 6.58
C ILE A 65 -10.17 2.20 5.33
N LEU A 66 -10.09 2.88 4.18
CA LEU A 66 -10.61 2.36 2.91
C LEU A 66 -9.86 1.12 2.44
N ASN A 67 -8.53 1.12 2.52
CA ASN A 67 -7.72 -0.02 2.08
C ASN A 67 -7.89 -1.23 3.01
N THR A 68 -7.94 -1.03 4.32
CA THR A 68 -8.20 -2.12 5.28
C THR A 68 -9.57 -2.73 5.05
N SER A 69 -10.61 -1.90 4.92
CA SER A 69 -11.98 -2.36 4.67
C SER A 69 -12.09 -3.11 3.34
N GLY A 70 -11.54 -2.55 2.26
CA GLY A 70 -11.54 -3.18 0.94
C GLY A 70 -10.80 -4.52 0.92
N THR A 71 -9.67 -4.60 1.61
CA THR A 71 -8.88 -5.84 1.72
C THR A 71 -9.64 -6.93 2.48
N ILE A 72 -10.30 -6.59 3.60
CA ILE A 72 -11.12 -7.52 4.37
C ILE A 72 -12.30 -8.04 3.54
N ILE A 73 -13.01 -7.15 2.84
CA ILE A 73 -14.13 -7.53 1.97
C ILE A 73 -13.65 -8.46 0.85
N ALA A 74 -12.55 -8.13 0.18
CA ALA A 74 -11.98 -8.95 -0.87
C ALA A 74 -11.53 -10.32 -0.32
N ALA A 75 -10.87 -10.36 0.84
CA ALA A 75 -10.47 -11.60 1.51
C ALA A 75 -11.67 -12.48 1.85
N TYR A 76 -12.76 -11.89 2.35
CA TYR A 76 -14.00 -12.60 2.66
C TYR A 76 -14.58 -13.27 1.40
N TYR A 77 -14.72 -12.54 0.29
CA TYR A 77 -15.25 -13.11 -0.95
C TYR A 77 -14.32 -14.16 -1.57
N LEU A 78 -13.00 -14.03 -1.43
CA LEU A 78 -12.05 -15.05 -1.87
C LEU A 78 -12.07 -16.30 -0.98
N GLY A 79 -12.33 -16.14 0.32
CA GLY A 79 -12.47 -17.24 1.28
C GLY A 79 -13.78 -18.01 1.14
N VAL A 80 -14.89 -17.32 0.86
CA VAL A 80 -16.23 -17.91 0.68
C VAL A 80 -16.38 -18.65 -0.66
N ARG A 81 -15.57 -18.30 -1.67
CA ARG A 81 -15.55 -18.96 -3.00
C ARG A 81 -14.69 -20.24 -3.06
N ARG A 82 -14.25 -20.76 -1.91
CA ARG A 82 -13.62 -22.08 -1.77
C ARG A 82 -14.60 -23.05 -1.13
#